data_AF-A0A2W4C9G8-F1
#
_entry.id   AF-A0A2W4C9G8-F1
#
_cell.length_a   1.000
_cell.length_b   1.000
_cell.length_c   1.000
_cell.angle_alpha   90.00
_cell.angle_beta   90.00
_cell.angle_gamma   90.00
#
_symmetry.space_group_name_H-M   'P 1'
#
loop_
_entity.id
_entity.type
_entity.pdbx_description
1 polymer ?
#
loop_
_entity_poly.entity_id
_entity_poly.type
_entity_poly.pdbx_seq_one_letter_code
_entity_poly.pdbx_strand_id
1 'polypeptide(L)' 'MSATFQVIALSSLDPDGSDTRDEPKLLYPDALTTAQELRSQGKAFRVFVDGKHTEQQMQSFLDLGALV' A
#
# COMPACT_ATOMS: atom_id res chain seq x y z
N MET A 1 -2.98 -6.20 18.64
CA MET A 1 -3.48 -6.42 17.27
C MET A 1 -2.40 -5.95 16.31
N SER A 2 -2.01 -6.79 15.36
CA SER A 2 -0.99 -6.49 14.34
C SER A 2 -1.53 -5.43 13.37
N ALA A 3 -0.63 -4.58 12.83
CA ALA A 3 -1.01 -3.68 11.75
C ALA A 3 -1.40 -4.47 10.49
N THR A 4 -2.44 -4.00 9.82
CA THR A 4 -2.80 -4.44 8.47
C THR A 4 -2.61 -3.31 7.49
N PHE A 5 -2.27 -3.66 6.27
CA PHE A 5 -1.86 -2.76 5.20
C PHE A 5 -2.74 -3.01 3.99
N GLN A 6 -3.36 -1.96 3.49
CA GLN A 6 -4.07 -1.95 2.21
C GLN A 6 -3.20 -1.21 1.22
N VAL A 7 -2.77 -1.90 0.17
CA VAL A 7 -2.03 -1.31 -0.93
C VAL A 7 -3.03 -1.07 -2.05
N ILE A 8 -3.10 0.16 -2.54
CA ILE A 8 -4.09 0.60 -3.52
C ILE A 8 -3.43 1.12 -4.77
N ALA A 9 -3.66 0.45 -5.89
CA ALA A 9 -3.11 0.85 -7.17
C ALA A 9 -3.80 2.13 -7.67
N LEU A 10 -3.03 3.22 -7.80
CA LEU A 10 -3.53 4.44 -8.42
C LEU A 10 -3.65 4.22 -9.93
N SER A 11 -4.81 4.57 -10.45
CA SER A 11 -5.11 4.46 -11.87
C SER A 11 -5.87 5.69 -12.33
N SER A 12 -6.00 5.90 -13.65
CA SER A 12 -6.79 7.02 -14.16
C SER A 12 -8.26 6.99 -13.73
N LEU A 13 -8.76 5.83 -13.30
CA LEU A 13 -10.12 5.65 -12.78
C LEU A 13 -10.21 5.93 -11.28
N ASP A 14 -9.12 5.73 -10.54
CA ASP A 14 -9.03 6.03 -9.11
C ASP A 14 -7.69 6.76 -8.83
N PRO A 15 -7.62 8.07 -9.13
CA PRO A 15 -6.39 8.85 -8.99
C PRO A 15 -6.00 9.08 -7.53
N ASP A 16 -6.97 9.02 -6.62
CA ASP A 16 -6.78 9.29 -5.19
C ASP A 16 -6.50 8.03 -4.36
N GLY A 17 -6.68 6.83 -4.94
CA GLY A 17 -6.58 5.57 -4.20
C GLY A 17 -7.67 5.45 -3.16
N SER A 18 -8.84 6.04 -3.42
CA SER A 18 -9.93 6.10 -2.46
C SER A 18 -10.83 4.87 -2.52
N ASP A 19 -10.70 4.05 -3.57
CA ASP A 19 -11.43 2.80 -3.66
C ASP A 19 -10.73 1.69 -2.85
N THR A 20 -10.94 1.73 -1.54
CA THR A 20 -10.43 0.72 -0.60
C THR A 20 -11.36 -0.50 -0.50
N ARG A 21 -12.41 -0.60 -1.34
CA ARG A 21 -13.50 -1.58 -1.13
C ARG A 21 -13.15 -2.96 -1.67
N ASP A 22 -12.35 -3.01 -2.72
CA ASP A 22 -11.95 -4.27 -3.36
C ASP A 22 -10.58 -4.79 -2.88
N GLU A 23 -9.74 -3.95 -2.27
CA GLU A 23 -8.39 -4.37 -1.89
C GLU A 23 -8.29 -4.99 -0.50
N PRO A 24 -7.67 -6.18 -0.39
CA PRO A 24 -7.58 -6.90 0.87
C PRO A 24 -6.67 -6.18 1.86
N LYS A 25 -7.04 -6.27 3.15
CA LYS A 25 -6.17 -5.91 4.27
C LYS A 25 -5.11 -7.00 4.44
N LEU A 26 -3.92 -6.73 3.93
CA LEU A 26 -2.79 -7.65 3.94
C LEU A 26 -1.91 -7.43 5.17
N LEU A 27 -1.15 -8.45 5.54
CA LEU A 27 -0.07 -8.29 6.52
C LEU A 27 1.14 -7.61 5.85
N TYR A 28 2.04 -7.06 6.66
CA TYR A 28 3.23 -6.36 6.17
C TYR A 28 3.98 -7.04 5.01
N PRO A 29 4.38 -8.33 5.10
CA PRO A 29 5.13 -8.98 4.03
C PRO A 29 4.33 -9.08 2.72
N ASP A 30 3.06 -9.48 2.79
CA ASP A 30 2.18 -9.57 1.62
C ASP A 30 1.95 -8.21 0.97
N ALA A 31 1.66 -7.19 1.77
CA ALA A 31 1.49 -5.82 1.29
C ALA A 31 2.77 -5.29 0.62
N LEU A 32 3.93 -5.61 1.18
CA LEU A 32 5.21 -5.20 0.60
C LEU A 32 5.45 -5.86 -0.76
N THR A 33 5.09 -7.13 -0.93
CA THR A 33 5.12 -7.80 -2.23
C THR A 33 4.19 -7.12 -3.23
N THR A 34 2.94 -6.83 -2.85
CA THR A 34 2.00 -6.13 -3.74
C THR A 34 2.51 -4.75 -4.15
N ALA A 35 3.05 -3.98 -3.21
CA ALA A 35 3.66 -2.67 -3.49
C ALA A 35 4.85 -2.78 -4.47
N GLN A 36 5.70 -3.80 -4.32
CA GLN A 36 6.79 -4.07 -5.25
C GLN A 36 6.29 -4.44 -6.66
N GLU A 37 5.23 -5.23 -6.76
CA GLU A 37 4.61 -5.57 -8.05
C GLU A 37 4.04 -4.34 -8.74
N LEU A 38 3.33 -3.47 -8.01
CA LEU A 38 2.79 -2.23 -8.56
C LEU A 38 3.89 -1.28 -9.04
N ARG A 39 4.95 -1.13 -8.22
CA ARG A 39 6.15 -0.38 -8.62
C ARG A 39 6.79 -0.96 -9.89
N SER A 40 6.91 -2.29 -9.97
CA SER A 40 7.51 -2.98 -11.13
C SER A 40 6.67 -2.82 -12.40
N GLN A 41 5.35 -2.64 -12.25
CA GLN A 41 4.43 -2.29 -13.34
C GLN A 41 4.47 -0.79 -13.70
N GLY A 42 5.27 0.03 -13.00
CA GLY A 42 5.32 1.47 -13.18
C GLY A 42 4.05 2.18 -12.70
N LYS A 43 3.24 1.53 -11.86
CA LYS A 43 2.00 2.09 -11.31
C LYS A 43 2.31 2.78 -9.99
N ALA A 44 1.78 3.98 -9.82
CA ALA A 44 1.73 4.61 -8.52
C ALA A 44 0.74 3.86 -7.62
N PHE A 45 0.97 3.86 -6.33
CA PHE A 45 0.09 3.20 -5.37
C PHE A 45 0.06 3.97 -4.05
N ARG A 46 -1.03 3.80 -3.31
CA ARG A 46 -1.27 4.39 -1.99
C ARG A 46 -1.30 3.29 -0.96
N VAL A 47 -0.79 3.55 0.25
CA VAL A 47 -0.80 2.54 1.32
C VAL A 47 -1.58 3.07 2.51
N PHE A 48 -2.64 2.35 2.87
CA PHE A 48 -3.41 2.58 4.09
C PHE A 48 -2.97 1.62 5.17
N VAL A 49 -2.76 2.14 6.37
CA VAL A 49 -2.32 1.34 7.51
C VAL A 49 -3.38 1.41 8.59
N ASP A 50 -3.89 0.24 8.98
CA ASP A 50 -4.88 0.10 10.04
C ASP A 50 -4.24 -0.64 11.22
N GLY A 51 -4.13 0.06 12.35
CA GLY A 51 -3.52 -0.43 13.58
C GLY A 51 -2.10 0.06 13.85
N LYS A 52 -1.45 -0.57 14.84
CA LYS A 52 -0.14 -0.14 15.36
C LYS A 52 0.99 -0.67 14.48
N HIS A 53 1.49 0.18 13.60
CA HIS A 53 2.64 -0.11 12.72
C HIS A 53 3.93 0.48 13.29
N THR A 54 5.07 0.03 12.78
CA THR A 54 6.36 0.65 13.06
C THR A 54 6.72 1.66 11.97
N GLU A 55 7.49 2.68 12.32
CA GLU A 55 8.00 3.68 11.37
C GLU A 55 8.78 3.02 10.22
N GLN A 56 9.51 1.93 10.50
CA GLN A 56 10.22 1.14 9.49
C GLN A 56 9.29 0.51 8.44
N GLN A 57 8.10 0.07 8.83
CA GLN A 57 7.13 -0.48 7.89
C GLN A 57 6.64 0.61 6.94
N MET A 58 6.25 1.77 7.49
CA MET A 58 5.84 2.95 6.71
C MET A 58 6.95 3.43 5.77
N GLN A 59 8.19 3.48 6.26
CA GLN A 59 9.35 3.92 5.50
C GLN A 59 9.64 3.00 4.31
N SER A 60 9.39 1.70 4.46
CA SER A 60 9.58 0.74 3.37
C SER A 60 8.59 0.97 2.23
N PHE A 61 7.33 1.32 2.53
CA PHE A 61 6.36 1.70 1.50
C PHE A 61 6.73 3.02 0.82
N LEU A 62 7.18 4.02 1.58
CA LEU A 62 7.69 5.28 1.05
C LEU A 62 8.87 5.09 0.10
N ASP A 63 9.83 4.22 0.43
CA ASP A 63 10.99 3.91 -0.42
C ASP A 63 10.59 3.20 -1.74
N LEU A 64 9.48 2.45 -1.70
CA LEU A 64 8.87 1.86 -2.88
C LEU A 64 8.08 2.86 -3.74
N GLY A 65 7.90 4.10 -3.27
CA GLY A 65 7.18 5.15 -3.98
C GLY A 65 5.69 5.25 -3.60
N ALA A 66 5.30 4.74 -2.43
CA ALA A 66 3.96 4.92 -1.91
C ALA A 66 3.64 6.40 -1.69
N LEU A 67 2.45 6.80 -2.11
CA LEU A 67 1.85 8.05 -1.69
C LEU A 67 1.15 7.81 -0.34
N VAL A 68 1.49 8.61 0.67
CA VAL A 68 0.90 8.56 2.03
C VAL A 68 0.08 9.81 2.26
#